data_AF-A0A644YJT4-F1
#
_entry.id   AF-A0A644YJT4-F1
#
_cell.length_a   1.000
_cell.length_b   1.000
_cell.length_c   1.000
_cell.angle_alpha   90.00
_cell.angle_beta   90.00
_cell.angle_gamma   90.00
#
_symmetry.space_group_name_H-M   'P 1'
#
loop_
_entity.id
_entity.type
_entity.pdbx_description
1 polymer ?
#
loop_
_entity_poly.entity_id
_entity_poly.type
_entity_poly.pdbx_seq_one_letter_code
_entity_poly.pdbx_strand_id
1 'polypeptide(L)'
;MQSDGSTIGAAVMFIGLLTGFFLCFYGYVAKRLLVSIRSVFAGSLVFLALVLLVFHQQSLLVGLSSASPLSELWNIIFTTQDYMGVLVNLLSFCFGGLLLFYLSRRKAALPRLVVASFTGLSMGLVIFLLILGFLPLQTSFVMFLVLQVIILAYSLIRFDSYMALESAVAGSLIVSCLLSQFWYLQFWLFFTMWAILAFLGILNQLHRLGRPKPDKEQENG
;
A
#
# COMPACT_ATOMS: atom_id res chain seq x y z
N MET A 1 -26.01 6.93 25.48
CA MET A 1 -26.63 7.32 24.20
C MET A 1 -26.06 6.43 23.10
N GLN A 2 -26.77 5.35 22.79
CA GLN A 2 -26.57 4.51 21.60
C GLN A 2 -27.31 5.23 20.47
N SER A 3 -26.63 6.04 19.67
CA SER A 3 -27.25 6.77 18.56
C SER A 3 -26.72 6.23 17.23
N ASP A 4 -27.60 5.58 16.45
CA ASP A 4 -27.73 5.52 14.97
C ASP A 4 -26.49 5.31 14.05
N GLY A 5 -25.26 5.29 14.55
CA GLY A 5 -24.04 4.99 13.81
C GLY A 5 -23.70 3.48 13.76
N SER A 6 -24.38 2.65 14.55
CA SER A 6 -24.13 1.20 14.64
C SER A 6 -24.66 0.42 13.44
N THR A 7 -25.73 0.86 12.79
CA THR A 7 -26.34 0.19 11.64
C THR A 7 -25.53 0.37 10.35
N ILE A 8 -24.95 1.55 10.12
CA ILE A 8 -24.02 1.78 8.99
C ILE A 8 -22.68 1.11 9.28
N GLY A 9 -22.20 1.15 10.53
CA GLY A 9 -20.95 0.51 10.94
C GLY A 9 -20.90 -0.98 10.66
N ALA A 10 -22.01 -1.71 10.84
CA ALA A 10 -22.07 -3.14 10.57
C ALA A 10 -21.97 -3.48 9.06
N ALA A 11 -22.63 -2.71 8.19
CA ALA A 11 -22.55 -2.90 6.74
C ALA A 11 -21.15 -2.54 6.21
N VAL A 12 -20.57 -1.44 6.68
CA VAL A 12 -19.20 -1.03 6.35
C VAL A 12 -18.18 -2.06 6.83
N MET A 13 -18.36 -2.60 8.05
CA MET A 13 -17.53 -3.69 8.56
C MET A 13 -17.65 -4.95 7.71
N PHE A 14 -18.86 -5.35 7.32
CA PHE A 14 -19.07 -6.55 6.52
C PHE A 14 -18.43 -6.42 5.13
N ILE A 15 -18.60 -5.26 4.47
CA ILE A 15 -17.95 -4.94 3.20
C ILE A 15 -16.43 -4.92 3.36
N GLY A 16 -15.93 -4.30 4.43
CA GLY A 16 -14.50 -4.21 4.71
C GLY A 16 -13.87 -5.57 5.02
N LEU A 17 -14.56 -6.44 5.76
CA LEU A 17 -14.13 -7.81 6.03
C LEU A 17 -14.15 -8.65 4.76
N LEU A 18 -15.23 -8.60 3.97
CA LEU A 18 -15.29 -9.28 2.66
C LEU A 18 -14.15 -8.84 1.76
N THR A 19 -13.89 -7.54 1.69
CA THR A 19 -12.79 -6.97 0.91
C THR A 19 -11.44 -7.45 1.44
N GLY A 20 -11.23 -7.41 2.76
CA GLY A 20 -10.00 -7.87 3.40
C GLY A 20 -9.74 -9.37 3.20
N PHE A 21 -10.75 -10.22 3.38
CA PHE A 21 -10.68 -11.65 3.11
C PHE A 21 -10.44 -11.94 1.62
N PHE A 22 -11.09 -11.20 0.72
CA PHE A 22 -10.89 -11.32 -0.71
C PHE A 22 -9.46 -10.93 -1.11
N LEU A 23 -8.92 -9.82 -0.61
CA LEU A 23 -7.52 -9.44 -0.82
C LEU A 23 -6.55 -10.47 -0.21
N CYS A 24 -6.88 -11.02 0.97
CA CYS A 24 -6.05 -11.97 1.69
C CYS A 24 -5.93 -13.33 0.98
N PHE A 25 -7.04 -13.87 0.46
CA PHE A 25 -7.09 -15.23 -0.11
C PHE A 25 -7.24 -15.28 -1.63
N TYR A 26 -7.84 -14.25 -2.25
CA TYR A 26 -8.18 -14.20 -3.67
C TYR A 26 -7.54 -13.03 -4.42
N GLY A 27 -6.56 -12.34 -3.82
CA GLY A 27 -5.83 -11.24 -4.47
C GLY A 27 -5.22 -11.64 -5.83
N TYR A 28 -4.89 -12.91 -6.02
CA TYR A 28 -4.41 -13.44 -7.30
C TYR A 28 -5.47 -13.41 -8.43
N VAL A 29 -6.77 -13.51 -8.11
CA VAL A 29 -7.88 -13.46 -9.08
C VAL A 29 -8.08 -12.04 -9.60
N ALA A 30 -8.04 -11.07 -8.70
CA ALA A 30 -8.15 -9.65 -9.05
C ALA A 30 -6.81 -9.02 -9.44
N LYS A 31 -5.77 -9.82 -9.70
CA LYS A 31 -4.39 -9.35 -9.96
C LYS A 31 -4.35 -8.22 -10.99
N ARG A 32 -5.11 -8.29 -12.08
CA ARG A 32 -5.11 -7.25 -13.13
C ARG A 32 -5.65 -5.89 -12.64
N LEU A 33 -6.71 -5.91 -11.83
CA LEU A 33 -7.31 -4.71 -11.23
C LEU A 33 -6.43 -4.17 -10.11
N LEU A 34 -5.92 -5.05 -9.24
CA LEU A 34 -5.02 -4.69 -8.14
C LEU A 34 -3.70 -4.12 -8.66
N VAL A 35 -3.11 -4.67 -9.72
CA VAL A 35 -1.94 -4.11 -10.40
C VAL A 35 -2.24 -2.69 -10.86
N SER A 36 -3.41 -2.47 -11.47
CA SER A 36 -3.79 -1.17 -12.01
C SER A 36 -3.96 -0.12 -10.89
N ILE A 37 -4.75 -0.42 -9.86
CA ILE A 37 -4.98 0.48 -8.72
C ILE A 37 -3.67 0.73 -7.96
N ARG A 38 -2.89 -0.31 -7.70
CA ARG A 38 -1.58 -0.19 -7.03
C ARG A 38 -0.60 0.64 -7.84
N SER A 39 -0.58 0.48 -9.16
CA SER A 39 0.29 1.30 -10.02
C SER A 39 -0.06 2.78 -9.92
N VAL A 40 -1.36 3.12 -9.90
CA VAL A 40 -1.81 4.51 -9.68
C VAL A 40 -1.30 4.99 -8.33
N PHE A 41 -1.59 4.26 -7.26
CA PHE A 41 -1.21 4.67 -5.91
C PHE A 41 0.32 4.81 -5.75
N ALA A 42 1.09 3.85 -6.24
CA ALA A 42 2.54 3.85 -6.16
C ALA A 42 3.16 5.01 -6.96
N GLY A 43 2.65 5.25 -8.17
CA GLY A 43 3.09 6.38 -8.99
C GLY A 43 2.78 7.71 -8.32
N SER A 44 1.55 7.89 -7.84
CA SER A 44 1.11 9.09 -7.15
C SER A 44 1.94 9.37 -5.89
N LEU A 45 2.20 8.34 -5.07
CA LEU A 45 2.94 8.49 -3.81
C LEU A 45 4.41 8.84 -4.07
N VAL A 46 5.08 8.17 -5.00
CA VAL A 46 6.49 8.45 -5.32
C VAL A 46 6.66 9.84 -5.94
N PHE A 47 5.77 10.25 -6.85
CA PHE A 47 5.83 11.60 -7.42
C PHE A 47 5.54 12.68 -6.39
N LEU A 48 4.56 12.47 -5.51
CA LEU A 48 4.29 13.39 -4.41
C LEU A 48 5.49 13.50 -3.48
N ALA A 49 6.12 12.37 -3.12
CA ALA A 49 7.33 12.37 -2.31
C ALA A 49 8.49 13.15 -2.97
N LEU A 50 8.66 13.01 -4.30
CA LEU A 50 9.65 13.77 -5.06
C LEU A 50 9.37 15.27 -5.05
N VAL A 51 8.12 15.68 -5.25
CA VAL A 51 7.73 17.10 -5.18
C VAL A 51 8.00 17.67 -3.80
N LEU A 52 7.60 16.97 -2.74
CA LEU A 52 7.86 17.40 -1.37
C LEU A 52 9.36 17.52 -1.09
N LEU A 53 10.17 16.62 -1.64
CA LEU A 53 11.63 16.65 -1.49
C LEU A 53 12.28 17.81 -2.25
N VAL A 54 11.76 18.18 -3.43
CA VAL A 54 12.33 19.23 -4.28
C VAL A 54 11.85 20.62 -3.87
N PHE A 55 10.56 20.79 -3.60
CA PHE A 55 9.93 22.10 -3.37
C PHE A 55 9.69 22.41 -1.89
N HIS A 56 9.60 21.40 -1.01
CA HIS A 56 9.24 21.56 0.40
C HIS A 56 10.26 20.92 1.35
N GLN A 57 11.54 20.84 0.97
CA GLN A 57 12.57 20.08 1.69
C GLN A 57 12.65 20.38 3.20
N GLN A 58 12.65 21.66 3.59
CA GLN A 58 12.74 22.06 5.00
C GLN A 58 11.47 21.67 5.77
N SER A 59 10.29 21.99 5.23
CA SER A 59 9.01 21.62 5.82
C SER A 59 8.86 20.10 5.95
N LEU A 60 9.34 19.34 4.97
CA LEU A 60 9.32 17.88 4.97
C LEU A 60 10.16 17.31 6.12
N LEU A 61 11.39 17.79 6.31
CA LEU A 61 12.24 17.33 7.41
C LEU A 61 11.64 17.64 8.78
N VAL A 62 11.08 18.85 8.95
CA VAL A 62 10.39 19.23 10.18
C VAL A 62 9.17 18.36 10.41
N GLY A 63 8.33 18.16 9.39
CA GLY A 63 7.13 17.33 9.46
C GLY A 63 7.44 15.87 9.81
N LEU A 64 8.48 15.29 9.19
CA LEU A 64 8.92 13.92 9.51
C LEU A 64 9.54 13.79 10.91
N SER A 65 10.09 14.87 11.47
CA SER A 65 10.62 14.88 12.85
C SER A 65 9.56 15.14 13.92
N SER A 66 8.33 15.48 13.53
CA SER A 66 7.24 15.78 14.44
C SER A 66 6.72 14.54 15.18
N ALA A 67 5.98 14.76 16.27
CA ALA A 67 5.29 13.69 17.00
C ALA A 67 4.14 13.06 16.18
N SER A 68 3.64 13.75 15.16
CA SER A 68 2.51 13.32 14.32
C SER A 68 2.84 13.50 12.83
N PRO A 69 3.77 12.72 12.27
CA PRO A 69 4.34 12.97 10.95
C PRO A 69 3.30 12.92 9.82
N LEU A 70 2.29 12.04 9.91
CA LEU A 70 1.23 11.96 8.90
C LEU A 70 0.36 13.22 8.85
N SER A 71 0.06 13.81 10.02
CA SER A 71 -0.74 15.05 10.10
C SER A 71 0.05 16.24 9.55
N GLU A 72 1.34 16.32 9.87
CA GLU A 72 2.18 17.40 9.35
C GLU A 72 2.40 17.28 7.84
N LEU A 73 2.63 16.07 7.32
CA LEU A 73 2.69 15.84 5.88
C LEU A 73 1.41 16.27 5.17
N TRP A 74 0.24 16.00 5.76
CA TRP A 74 -1.04 16.45 5.22
C TRP A 74 -1.11 17.99 5.14
N ASN A 75 -0.68 18.68 6.20
CA ASN A 75 -0.66 20.15 6.24
C ASN A 75 0.31 20.75 5.21
N ILE A 76 1.43 20.09 4.95
CA ILE A 76 2.39 20.51 3.91
C ILE A 76 1.78 20.33 2.51
N ILE A 77 1.08 19.21 2.28
CA ILE A 77 0.45 18.93 0.98
C ILE A 77 -0.69 19.91 0.71
N PHE A 78 -1.49 20.22 1.73
CA PHE A 78 -2.71 21.04 1.66
C PHE A 78 -2.59 22.32 2.49
N THR A 79 -1.58 23.14 2.19
CA THR A 79 -1.44 24.45 2.81
C THR A 79 -2.46 25.45 2.24
N THR A 80 -3.15 26.17 3.11
CA THR A 80 -4.14 27.18 2.70
C THR A 80 -3.50 28.49 2.23
N GLN A 81 -2.20 28.67 2.48
CA GLN A 81 -1.47 29.91 2.17
C GLN A 81 -0.78 29.87 0.80
N ASP A 82 -0.57 28.69 0.22
CA ASP A 82 0.13 28.52 -1.06
C ASP A 82 -0.67 27.64 -2.04
N TYR A 83 -1.62 28.28 -2.72
CA TYR A 83 -2.46 27.64 -3.73
C TYR A 83 -1.66 27.07 -4.91
N MET A 84 -0.54 27.69 -5.28
CA MET A 84 0.29 27.21 -6.39
C MET A 84 1.05 25.93 -5.99
N GLY A 85 1.60 25.88 -4.77
CA GLY A 85 2.21 24.68 -4.22
C GLY A 85 1.22 23.52 -4.13
N VAL A 86 0.00 23.76 -3.65
CA VAL A 86 -1.07 22.73 -3.60
C VAL A 86 -1.42 22.22 -5.00
N LEU A 87 -1.53 23.11 -6.00
CA LEU A 87 -1.79 22.72 -7.38
C LEU A 87 -0.66 21.83 -7.93
N VAL A 88 0.60 22.16 -7.67
CA VAL A 88 1.77 21.36 -8.08
C VAL A 88 1.75 19.98 -7.41
N ASN A 89 1.40 19.91 -6.12
CA ASN A 89 1.25 18.64 -5.40
C ASN A 89 0.17 17.75 -6.03
N LEU A 90 -1.01 18.32 -6.30
CA LEU A 90 -2.13 17.61 -6.91
C LEU A 90 -1.83 17.16 -8.35
N LEU A 91 -1.26 18.04 -9.16
CA LEU A 91 -0.88 17.70 -10.54
C LEU A 91 0.17 16.59 -10.55
N SER A 92 1.15 16.64 -9.67
CA SER A 92 2.17 15.59 -9.57
C SER A 92 1.60 14.27 -9.06
N PHE A 93 0.66 14.31 -8.12
CA PHE A 93 -0.08 13.13 -7.68
C PHE A 93 -0.85 12.49 -8.85
N CYS A 94 -1.60 13.28 -9.61
CA CYS A 94 -2.36 12.82 -10.77
C CYS A 94 -1.45 12.31 -11.88
N PHE A 95 -0.40 13.06 -12.21
CA PHE A 95 0.54 12.72 -13.29
C PHE A 95 1.31 11.44 -12.96
N GLY A 96 1.85 11.31 -11.74
CA GLY A 96 2.55 10.12 -11.30
C GLY A 96 1.66 8.86 -11.37
N GLY A 97 0.42 8.97 -10.90
CA GLY A 97 -0.53 7.85 -10.94
C GLY A 97 -0.95 7.46 -12.35
N LEU A 98 -1.29 8.43 -13.20
CA LEU A 98 -1.67 8.17 -14.59
C LEU A 98 -0.50 7.62 -15.42
N LEU A 99 0.72 8.13 -15.19
CA LEU A 99 1.93 7.66 -15.85
C LEU A 99 2.19 6.19 -15.53
N LEU A 100 2.19 5.82 -14.25
CA LEU A 100 2.46 4.43 -13.86
C LEU A 100 1.33 3.48 -14.30
N PHE A 101 0.08 3.96 -14.29
CA PHE A 101 -1.06 3.22 -14.82
C PHE A 101 -0.95 2.95 -16.32
N TYR A 102 -0.46 3.94 -17.07
CA TYR A 102 -0.19 3.77 -18.49
C TYR A 102 0.95 2.76 -18.73
N LEU A 103 2.04 2.89 -17.96
CA LEU A 103 3.19 2.00 -18.05
C LEU A 103 2.88 0.56 -17.63
N SER A 104 1.99 0.35 -16.65
CA SER A 104 1.61 -1.00 -16.18
C SER A 104 0.85 -1.81 -17.23
N ARG A 105 0.27 -1.15 -18.24
CA ARG A 105 -0.41 -1.78 -19.38
C ARG A 105 0.52 -2.12 -20.54
N ARG A 106 1.73 -1.57 -20.56
CA ARG A 106 2.73 -1.83 -21.61
C ARG A 106 3.42 -3.18 -21.33
N LYS A 107 3.49 -4.06 -22.34
CA LYS A 107 4.13 -5.38 -22.23
C LYS A 107 5.66 -5.36 -22.36
N ALA A 108 6.27 -4.21 -22.63
CA ALA A 108 7.71 -4.09 -22.82
C ALA A 108 8.49 -4.24 -21.48
N ALA A 109 9.73 -4.71 -21.57
CA ALA A 109 10.57 -4.97 -20.39
C ALA A 109 10.88 -3.70 -19.57
N LEU A 110 11.13 -2.57 -20.23
CA LEU A 110 11.44 -1.29 -19.57
C LEU A 110 10.27 -0.77 -18.71
N PRO A 111 9.02 -0.61 -19.23
CA PRO A 111 7.87 -0.25 -18.40
C PRO A 111 7.64 -1.18 -17.22
N ARG A 112 7.88 -2.49 -17.39
CA ARG A 112 7.72 -3.47 -16.32
C ARG A 112 8.71 -3.24 -15.18
N LEU A 113 9.97 -2.92 -15.50
CA LEU A 113 11.00 -2.59 -14.52
C LEU A 113 10.68 -1.30 -13.78
N VAL A 114 10.21 -0.27 -14.50
CA VAL A 114 9.78 1.01 -13.89
C VAL A 114 8.65 0.78 -12.90
N VAL A 115 7.61 0.06 -13.31
CA VAL A 115 6.47 -0.25 -12.43
C VAL A 115 6.91 -1.05 -11.20
N ALA A 116 7.78 -2.05 -11.36
CA ALA A 116 8.30 -2.84 -10.24
C ALA A 116 9.13 -2.00 -9.25
N SER A 117 9.95 -1.08 -9.76
CA SER A 117 10.78 -0.17 -8.95
C SER A 117 9.91 0.81 -8.17
N PHE A 118 8.96 1.47 -8.84
CA PHE A 118 8.05 2.42 -8.20
C PHE A 118 7.12 1.74 -7.19
N THR A 119 6.67 0.51 -7.47
CA THR A 119 5.86 -0.27 -6.52
C THR A 119 6.68 -0.63 -5.28
N GLY A 120 7.94 -1.04 -5.45
CA GLY A 120 8.84 -1.33 -4.33
C GLY A 120 9.17 -0.09 -3.49
N LEU A 121 9.43 1.06 -4.15
CA LEU A 121 9.68 2.34 -3.48
C LEU A 121 8.46 2.83 -2.71
N SER A 122 7.28 2.80 -3.33
CA SER A 122 6.03 3.18 -2.66
C SER A 122 5.78 2.35 -1.41
N MET A 123 6.01 1.04 -1.46
CA MET A 123 5.79 0.18 -0.30
C MET A 123 6.77 0.48 0.83
N GLY A 124 8.05 0.67 0.50
CA GLY A 124 9.02 1.06 1.53
C GLY A 124 8.70 2.43 2.13
N LEU A 125 8.22 3.41 1.35
CA LEU A 125 7.75 4.70 1.86
C LEU A 125 6.58 4.53 2.83
N VAL A 126 5.60 3.67 2.51
CA VAL A 126 4.48 3.36 3.42
C VAL A 126 4.99 2.74 4.72
N ILE A 127 5.89 1.76 4.63
CA ILE A 127 6.47 1.11 5.82
C ILE A 127 7.29 2.11 6.65
N PHE A 128 8.06 2.98 6.00
CA PHE A 128 8.81 4.03 6.68
C PHE A 128 7.88 4.95 7.48
N LEU A 129 6.79 5.43 6.88
CA LEU A 129 5.82 6.28 7.58
C LEU A 129 5.14 5.55 8.74
N LEU A 130 4.87 4.25 8.60
CA LEU A 130 4.34 3.43 9.68
C LEU A 130 5.33 3.29 10.84
N ILE A 131 6.59 2.98 10.56
CA ILE A 131 7.66 2.84 11.57
C ILE A 131 7.93 4.17 12.26
N LEU A 132 7.88 5.28 11.52
CA LEU A 132 8.08 6.63 12.04
C LEU A 132 7.04 7.01 13.10
N GLY A 133 5.86 6.38 13.10
CA GLY A 133 4.87 6.53 14.17
C GLY A 133 5.29 5.93 15.51
N PHE A 134 6.34 5.10 15.56
CA PHE A 134 6.77 4.37 16.76
C PHE A 134 8.23 4.64 17.14
N LEU A 135 9.09 4.97 16.19
CA LEU A 135 10.53 5.11 16.38
C LEU A 135 11.05 6.47 15.92
N PRO A 136 12.14 6.98 16.53
CA PRO A 136 12.75 8.24 16.14
C PRO A 136 13.26 8.20 14.71
N LEU A 137 13.22 9.35 14.04
CA LEU A 137 13.51 9.52 12.60
C LEU A 137 14.79 8.81 12.13
N GLN A 138 15.89 8.93 12.87
CA GLN A 138 17.17 8.33 12.49
C GLN A 138 17.11 6.79 12.44
N THR A 139 16.51 6.16 13.44
CA THR A 139 16.38 4.69 13.49
C THR A 139 15.42 4.19 12.43
N SER A 140 14.30 4.90 12.26
CA SER A 140 13.31 4.64 11.21
C SER A 140 13.92 4.72 9.82
N PHE A 141 14.81 5.68 9.56
CA PHE A 141 15.48 5.85 8.28
C PHE A 141 16.48 4.72 7.98
N VAL A 142 17.28 4.30 8.96
CA VAL A 142 18.21 3.17 8.79
C VAL A 142 17.43 1.88 8.50
N MET A 143 16.37 1.60 9.27
CA MET A 143 15.53 0.44 9.04
C MET A 143 14.84 0.50 7.67
N PHE A 144 14.35 1.68 7.27
CA PHE A 144 13.81 1.90 5.93
C PHE A 144 14.83 1.58 4.84
N LEU A 145 16.07 2.08 4.92
CA LEU A 145 17.08 1.81 3.91
C LEU A 145 17.35 0.31 3.74
N VAL A 146 17.55 -0.40 4.85
CA VAL A 146 17.80 -1.85 4.83
C VAL A 146 16.60 -2.60 4.23
N LEU A 147 15.39 -2.29 4.70
CA LEU A 147 14.18 -2.96 4.24
C LEU A 147 13.85 -2.62 2.79
N GLN A 148 14.10 -1.38 2.37
CA GLN A 148 13.85 -0.89 1.01
C GLN A 148 14.72 -1.65 0.00
N VAL A 149 15.98 -1.95 0.33
CA VAL A 149 16.85 -2.78 -0.53
C VAL A 149 16.27 -4.18 -0.69
N ILE A 150 15.80 -4.79 0.39
CA ILE A 150 15.18 -6.13 0.36
C ILE A 150 13.89 -6.12 -0.46
N ILE A 151 13.02 -5.13 -0.23
CA ILE A 151 11.75 -4.96 -0.95
C ILE A 151 12.00 -4.75 -2.44
N LEU A 152 12.96 -3.89 -2.80
CA LEU A 152 13.28 -3.59 -4.18
C LEU A 152 13.90 -4.80 -4.90
N ALA A 153 14.83 -5.51 -4.25
CA ALA A 153 15.40 -6.73 -4.80
C ALA A 153 14.32 -7.79 -5.05
N TYR A 154 13.42 -7.99 -4.09
CA TYR A 154 12.35 -8.97 -4.23
C TYR A 154 11.28 -8.55 -5.26
N SER A 155 10.94 -7.25 -5.34
CA SER A 155 9.99 -6.73 -6.34
C SER A 155 10.53 -6.85 -7.77
N LEU A 156 11.85 -6.68 -7.96
CA LEU A 156 12.50 -6.82 -9.26
C LEU A 156 12.66 -8.28 -9.70
N ILE A 157 13.00 -9.20 -8.78
CA ILE A 157 13.25 -10.61 -9.11
C ILE A 157 11.94 -11.39 -9.29
N ARG A 158 10.97 -11.22 -8.38
CA ARG A 158 9.70 -11.98 -8.39
C ARG A 158 8.49 -11.07 -8.18
N PHE A 159 8.27 -10.15 -9.11
CA PHE A 159 7.16 -9.18 -9.06
C PHE A 159 5.79 -9.83 -8.77
N ASP A 160 5.48 -10.96 -9.41
CA ASP A 160 4.20 -11.63 -9.23
C ASP A 160 4.02 -12.24 -7.82
N SER A 161 5.07 -12.83 -7.26
CA SER A 161 5.06 -13.38 -5.89
C SER A 161 5.06 -12.27 -4.84
N TYR A 162 5.78 -11.17 -5.12
CA TYR A 162 5.76 -9.97 -4.29
C TYR A 162 4.36 -9.36 -4.24
N MET A 163 3.67 -9.25 -5.38
CA MET A 163 2.32 -8.71 -5.42
C MET A 163 1.30 -9.52 -4.63
N ALA A 164 1.45 -10.84 -4.62
CA ALA A 164 0.64 -11.71 -3.79
C ALA A 164 0.91 -11.49 -2.30
N LEU A 165 2.20 -11.47 -1.92
CA LEU A 165 2.61 -11.23 -0.54
C LEU A 165 2.06 -9.90 0.00
N GLU A 166 2.21 -8.82 -0.76
CA GLU A 166 1.70 -7.50 -0.39
C GLU A 166 0.16 -7.49 -0.23
N SER A 167 -0.56 -8.17 -1.12
CA SER A 167 -2.03 -8.24 -1.06
C SER A 167 -2.52 -9.06 0.14
N ALA A 168 -1.80 -10.13 0.49
CA ALA A 168 -2.06 -10.92 1.69
C ALA A 168 -1.81 -10.11 2.97
N VAL A 169 -0.72 -9.33 3.02
CA VAL A 169 -0.40 -8.44 4.14
C VAL A 169 -1.43 -7.32 4.26
N ALA A 170 -1.80 -6.67 3.16
CA ALA A 170 -2.81 -5.60 3.17
C ALA A 170 -4.20 -6.14 3.56
N GLY A 171 -4.62 -7.27 2.99
CA GLY A 171 -5.90 -7.91 3.31
C GLY A 171 -5.98 -8.33 4.78
N SER A 172 -4.92 -8.96 5.31
CA SER A 172 -4.85 -9.35 6.73
C SER A 172 -4.84 -8.14 7.68
N LEU A 173 -4.19 -7.02 7.32
CA LEU A 173 -4.23 -5.78 8.08
C LEU A 173 -5.65 -5.20 8.12
N ILE A 174 -6.34 -5.15 6.99
CA ILE A 174 -7.72 -4.64 6.91
C ILE A 174 -8.65 -5.48 7.79
N VAL A 175 -8.58 -6.81 7.68
CA VAL A 175 -9.39 -7.73 8.50
C VAL A 175 -9.08 -7.55 9.99
N SER A 176 -7.80 -7.47 10.33
CA SER A 176 -7.38 -7.35 11.73
C SER A 176 -7.77 -6.02 12.34
N CYS A 177 -7.65 -4.93 11.57
CA CYS A 177 -8.02 -3.60 12.00
C CYS A 177 -9.52 -3.50 12.26
N LEU A 178 -10.36 -3.94 11.31
CA LEU A 178 -11.81 -3.89 11.43
C LEU A 178 -12.33 -4.73 12.61
N LEU A 179 -11.78 -5.94 12.80
CA LEU A 179 -12.15 -6.77 13.94
C LEU A 179 -11.69 -6.15 15.26
N SER A 180 -10.50 -5.58 15.31
CA SER A 180 -10.00 -4.94 16.54
C SER A 180 -10.80 -3.69 16.93
N GLN A 181 -11.24 -2.89 15.96
CA GLN A 181 -12.08 -1.71 16.22
C GLN A 181 -13.51 -2.09 16.62
N PHE A 182 -14.09 -3.14 16.04
CA PHE A 182 -15.48 -3.53 16.33
C PHE A 182 -15.62 -4.29 17.64
N TRP A 183 -14.66 -5.15 17.96
CA TRP A 183 -14.68 -6.00 19.16
C TRP A 183 -13.79 -5.50 20.30
N TYR A 184 -13.18 -4.31 20.15
CA TYR A 184 -12.26 -3.72 21.13
C TYR A 184 -11.16 -4.72 21.56
N LEU A 185 -10.60 -5.47 20.61
CA LEU A 185 -9.55 -6.45 20.91
C LEU A 185 -8.30 -5.74 21.46
N GLN A 186 -7.70 -6.32 22.49
CA GLN A 186 -6.38 -5.90 22.96
C GLN A 186 -5.32 -6.02 21.85
N PHE A 187 -4.33 -5.14 21.91
CA PHE A 187 -3.24 -5.01 20.93
C PHE A 187 -2.56 -6.35 20.58
N TRP A 188 -2.32 -7.22 21.56
CA TRP A 188 -1.73 -8.55 21.36
C TRP A 188 -2.58 -9.47 20.48
N LEU A 189 -3.91 -9.36 20.61
CA LEU A 189 -4.89 -10.16 19.89
C LEU A 189 -5.05 -9.66 18.45
N PHE A 190 -4.93 -8.34 18.22
CA PHE A 190 -4.80 -7.76 16.89
C PHE A 190 -3.56 -8.31 16.16
N PHE A 191 -2.39 -8.26 16.82
CA PHE A 191 -1.12 -8.62 16.17
C PHE A 191 -1.03 -10.11 15.86
N THR A 192 -1.51 -10.98 16.76
CA THR A 192 -1.57 -12.43 16.53
C THR A 192 -2.52 -12.78 15.40
N MET A 193 -3.71 -12.18 15.35
CA MET A 193 -4.67 -12.40 14.28
C MET A 193 -4.13 -11.91 12.92
N TRP A 194 -3.49 -10.74 12.90
CA TRP A 194 -2.82 -10.23 11.71
C TRP A 194 -1.74 -11.20 11.22
N ALA A 195 -0.84 -11.64 12.11
CA ALA A 195 0.25 -12.54 11.75
C ALA A 195 -0.27 -13.89 11.19
N ILE A 196 -1.29 -14.48 11.83
CA ILE A 196 -1.90 -15.74 11.39
C ILE A 196 -2.56 -15.57 10.01
N LEU A 197 -3.37 -14.52 9.84
CA LEU A 197 -4.05 -14.26 8.56
C LEU A 197 -3.07 -13.92 7.44
N ALA A 198 -2.04 -13.13 7.72
CA ALA A 198 -0.99 -12.83 6.76
C ALA A 198 -0.27 -14.10 6.32
N PHE A 199 0.12 -14.96 7.27
CA PHE A 199 0.80 -16.21 6.98
C PHE A 199 -0.06 -17.16 6.14
N LEU A 200 -1.32 -17.37 6.51
CA LEU A 200 -2.28 -18.19 5.77
C LEU A 200 -2.56 -17.63 4.37
N GLY A 201 -2.72 -16.30 4.26
CA GLY A 201 -2.92 -15.62 2.98
C GLY A 201 -1.71 -15.78 2.06
N ILE A 202 -0.50 -15.56 2.57
CA ILE A 202 0.75 -15.73 1.81
C ILE A 202 0.88 -17.17 1.31
N LEU A 203 0.67 -18.16 2.18
CA LEU A 203 0.76 -19.58 1.79
C LEU A 203 -0.26 -19.94 0.72
N ASN A 204 -1.53 -19.52 0.87
CA ASN A 204 -2.57 -19.81 -0.11
C ASN A 204 -2.29 -19.15 -1.47
N GLN A 205 -1.84 -17.89 -1.48
CA GLN A 205 -1.54 -17.18 -2.72
C GLN A 205 -0.29 -17.72 -3.42
N LEU A 206 0.77 -18.08 -2.68
CA LEU A 206 1.96 -18.71 -3.24
C LEU A 206 1.66 -20.11 -3.78
N HIS A 207 0.86 -20.91 -3.06
CA HIS A 207 0.44 -22.24 -3.51
C HIS A 207 -0.36 -22.17 -4.83
N ARG A 208 -1.27 -21.19 -4.96
CA ARG A 208 -2.07 -21.01 -6.19
C ARG A 208 -1.28 -20.41 -7.34
N LEU A 209 -0.26 -19.58 -7.07
CA LEU A 209 0.68 -19.10 -8.09
C LEU A 209 1.61 -20.19 -8.62
N GLY A 210 1.91 -21.20 -7.80
CA GLY A 210 2.75 -22.35 -8.17
C GLY A 210 2.03 -23.46 -8.93
N ARG A 211 0.69 -23.44 -9.01
CA ARG A 211 -0.05 -24.40 -9.83
C ARG A 211 -0.01 -23.96 -11.31
N PRO A 212 0.35 -24.84 -12.25
CA PRO A 212 0.14 -24.57 -13.66
C PRO A 212 -1.34 -24.25 -13.89
N LYS A 213 -1.62 -23.22 -14.71
CA LYS A 213 -2.99 -22.92 -15.13
C LYS A 213 -3.59 -24.22 -15.66
N PRO A 214 -4.77 -24.67 -15.20
CA PRO A 214 -5.46 -25.74 -15.89
C PRO A 214 -5.75 -25.27 -17.32
N ASP A 215 -5.33 -26.06 -18.30
CA ASP A 215 -5.55 -25.89 -19.75
C ASP A 215 -7.06 -25.97 -20.11
N LYS A 216 -7.88 -25.05 -19.59
CA LYS A 216 -9.32 -25.02 -19.87
C LYS A 216 -9.86 -23.63 -20.20
N GLU A 217 -9.10 -22.86 -20.98
CA GLU A 217 -9.58 -21.62 -21.62
C GLU A 217 -9.12 -21.48 -23.09
N GLN A 218 -8.66 -22.56 -23.73
CA GLN A 218 -8.39 -22.58 -25.19
C GLN A 218 -9.24 -23.58 -26.00
N GLU A 219 -10.09 -24.38 -25.33
CA GLU A 219 -11.15 -25.13 -26.00
C GLU A 219 -12.49 -24.64 -25.47
N ASN A 220 -13.00 -23.57 -26.06
CA ASN A 220 -14.42 -23.36 -26.42
C ASN A 220 -14.71 -21.86 -26.63
N GLY A 221 -14.81 -21.46 -27.91
CA GLY A 221 -15.61 -20.30 -28.37
C GLY A 221 -14.86 -19.00 -28.55
#